data_AF-A0A0C9YMF7-F1
#
_entry.id   AF-A0A0C9YMF7-F1
#
_cell.length_a   1.000
_cell.length_b   1.000
_cell.length_c   1.000
_cell.angle_alpha   90.00
_cell.angle_beta   90.00
_cell.angle_gamma   90.00
#
_symmetry.space_group_name_H-M   'P 1'
#
loop_
_entity.id
_entity.type
_entity.pdbx_description
1 polymer ?
#
loop_
_entity_poly.entity_id
_entity_poly.type
_entity_poly.pdbx_seq_one_letter_code
_entity_poly.pdbx_strand_id
1 'polypeptide(L)'
;MEDLQEIITLRRSALQLTPRRQSKLVVSLVSLADSLHERFKRQGGMEDLQEIITLRRSVLQLAPEGHPERVVPLVNLADSLHERFKREGGLKDLQEIVTLRRSALQFTPPGHPGRFLSLVNFSNSL
;
A
#
# COMPACT_ATOMS: atom_id res chain seq x y z
N MET A 1 6.76 14.95 -16.94
CA MET A 1 5.36 14.85 -16.45
C MET A 1 4.57 13.94 -17.38
N GLU A 2 4.69 14.17 -18.69
CA GLU A 2 4.13 13.32 -19.76
C GLU A 2 4.57 11.85 -19.63
N ASP A 3 5.86 11.58 -19.41
CA ASP A 3 6.37 10.20 -19.27
C ASP A 3 5.68 9.41 -18.13
N LEU A 4 5.39 10.06 -17.00
CA LEU A 4 4.77 9.38 -15.85
C LEU A 4 3.29 9.09 -16.10
N GLN A 5 2.59 10.01 -16.78
CA GLN A 5 1.20 9.81 -17.20
C GLN A 5 1.09 8.65 -18.20
N GLU A 6 2.01 8.59 -19.16
CA GLU A 6 2.08 7.51 -20.14
C GLU A 6 2.35 6.16 -19.45
N ILE A 7 3.32 6.10 -18.53
CA ILE A 7 3.61 4.89 -17.74
C ILE A 7 2.36 4.41 -16.97
N ILE A 8 1.63 5.32 -16.31
CA ILE A 8 0.40 4.98 -15.57
C ILE A 8 -0.66 4.42 -16.51
N THR A 9 -0.83 5.03 -17.69
CA THR A 9 -1.79 4.60 -18.70
C THR A 9 -1.46 3.19 -19.22
N LEU A 10 -0.19 2.95 -19.56
CA LEU A 10 0.29 1.64 -19.99
C LEU A 10 0.11 0.57 -18.91
N ARG A 11 0.39 0.90 -17.64
CA ARG A 11 0.22 -0.02 -16.51
C ARG A 11 -1.25 -0.38 -16.26
N ARG A 12 -2.18 0.57 -16.41
CA ARG A 12 -3.62 0.30 -16.33
C ARG A 12 -4.09 -0.65 -17.44
N SER A 13 -3.66 -0.39 -18.69
CA SER A 13 -3.99 -1.26 -19.82
C SER A 13 -3.42 -2.67 -19.63
N ALA A 14 -2.17 -2.79 -19.18
CA ALA A 14 -1.56 -4.08 -18.87
C ALA A 14 -2.30 -4.84 -17.77
N LEU A 15 -2.77 -4.14 -16.73
CA LEU A 15 -3.56 -4.74 -15.65
C LEU A 15 -4.87 -5.35 -16.15
N GLN A 16 -5.58 -4.68 -17.07
CA GLN A 16 -6.81 -5.19 -17.68
C GLN A 16 -6.58 -6.47 -18.50
N LEU A 17 -5.40 -6.61 -19.11
CA LEU A 17 -5.02 -7.75 -19.94
C LEU A 17 -4.36 -8.89 -19.14
N THR A 18 -4.04 -8.67 -17.86
CA THR A 18 -3.33 -9.66 -17.05
C THR A 18 -4.29 -10.78 -16.66
N PRO A 19 -4.06 -12.04 -17.11
CA PRO A 19 -4.86 -13.18 -16.66
C PRO A 19 -4.76 -13.30 -15.14
N ARG A 20 -5.82 -13.79 -14.48
CA ARG A 20 -5.91 -13.97 -13.01
C ARG A 20 -4.89 -14.94 -12.38
N ARG A 21 -3.75 -15.21 -13.03
CA ARG A 21 -2.60 -15.82 -12.36
C ARG A 21 -2.11 -14.85 -11.28
N GLN A 22 -2.30 -15.26 -10.02
CA GLN A 22 -2.16 -14.40 -8.84
C GLN A 22 -0.81 -13.67 -8.78
N SER A 23 0.29 -14.30 -9.17
CA SER A 23 1.63 -13.68 -9.09
C SER A 23 1.83 -12.50 -10.06
N LYS A 24 1.43 -12.64 -11.33
CA LYS A 24 1.54 -11.55 -12.31
C LYS A 24 0.61 -10.38 -11.96
N LEU A 25 -0.57 -10.71 -11.43
CA LEU A 25 -1.54 -9.70 -10.99
C LEU A 25 -0.98 -8.84 -9.85
N VAL A 26 -0.37 -9.45 -8.83
CA VAL A 26 0.24 -8.72 -7.70
C VAL A 26 1.33 -7.75 -8.18
N VAL A 27 2.22 -8.20 -9.07
CA VAL A 27 3.31 -7.35 -9.61
C VAL A 27 2.77 -6.14 -10.37
N SER A 28 1.75 -6.34 -11.21
CA SER A 28 1.11 -5.24 -11.96
C SER A 28 0.44 -4.23 -11.03
N LEU A 29 -0.26 -4.71 -9.98
CA LEU A 29 -0.90 -3.85 -8.98
C LEU A 29 0.10 -3.01 -8.20
N VAL A 30 1.19 -3.63 -7.72
CA VAL A 30 2.26 -2.93 -6.98
C VAL A 30 2.90 -1.87 -7.87
N SER A 31 3.24 -2.24 -9.11
CA SER A 31 3.85 -1.30 -10.06
C SER A 31 2.93 -0.10 -10.34
N LEU A 32 1.64 -0.32 -10.57
CA LEU A 32 0.71 0.79 -10.78
C LEU A 32 0.61 1.69 -9.54
N ALA A 33 0.51 1.09 -8.34
CA ALA A 33 0.47 1.83 -7.08
C ALA A 33 1.73 2.69 -6.87
N ASP A 34 2.91 2.19 -7.21
CA ASP A 34 4.17 2.93 -7.07
C ASP A 34 4.26 4.11 -8.05
N SER A 35 3.82 3.93 -9.30
CA SER A 35 3.75 5.04 -10.27
C SER A 35 2.77 6.13 -9.84
N LEU A 36 1.60 5.73 -9.34
CA LEU A 36 0.63 6.68 -8.80
C LEU A 36 1.17 7.38 -7.56
N HIS A 37 1.90 6.66 -6.70
CA HIS A 37 2.52 7.25 -5.51
C HIS A 37 3.58 8.30 -5.87
N GLU A 38 4.39 8.03 -6.89
CA GLU A 38 5.33 9.02 -7.44
C GLU A 38 4.62 10.24 -8.01
N ARG A 39 3.50 10.07 -8.71
CA ARG A 39 2.71 11.21 -9.22
C ARG A 39 2.07 11.99 -8.07
N PHE A 40 1.50 11.31 -7.09
CA PHE A 40 0.94 11.89 -5.87
C PHE A 40 1.97 12.71 -5.11
N LYS A 41 3.20 12.23 -4.94
CA LYS A 41 4.27 12.99 -4.26
C LYS A 41 4.61 14.28 -4.99
N ARG A 42 4.46 14.32 -6.32
CA ARG A 42 4.76 15.51 -7.14
C ARG A 42 3.60 16.51 -7.22
N GLN A 43 2.37 16.00 -7.25
CA GLN A 43 1.19 16.80 -7.60
C GLN A 43 0.17 16.93 -6.45
N GLY A 44 0.22 16.02 -5.48
CA GLY A 44 -0.69 15.99 -4.34
C GLY A 44 -2.14 15.64 -4.70
N GLY A 45 -2.42 15.05 -5.86
CA GLY A 45 -3.78 14.73 -6.30
C GLY A 45 -4.47 13.68 -5.43
N MET A 46 -5.66 13.99 -4.90
CA MET A 46 -6.41 13.05 -4.04
C MET A 46 -6.93 11.82 -4.78
N GLU A 47 -7.19 11.93 -6.08
CA GLU A 47 -7.57 10.80 -6.93
C GLU A 47 -6.49 9.71 -6.95
N ASP A 48 -5.22 10.11 -7.07
CA ASP A 48 -4.08 9.19 -7.03
C ASP A 48 -4.02 8.46 -5.69
N LEU A 49 -4.18 9.22 -4.59
CA LEU A 49 -4.15 8.64 -3.26
C LEU A 49 -5.26 7.60 -3.07
N GLN A 50 -6.47 7.89 -3.55
CA GLN A 50 -7.60 6.98 -3.46
C GLN A 50 -7.40 5.71 -4.30
N GLU A 51 -6.82 5.85 -5.49
CA GLU A 51 -6.47 4.71 -6.34
C GLU A 51 -5.35 3.86 -5.72
N ILE A 52 -4.31 4.48 -5.16
CA ILE A 52 -3.23 3.78 -4.43
C ILE A 52 -3.80 2.95 -3.28
N ILE A 53 -4.70 3.50 -2.47
CA ILE A 53 -5.34 2.78 -1.36
C ILE A 53 -6.11 1.55 -1.89
N THR A 54 -6.84 1.72 -2.99
CA THR A 54 -7.60 0.64 -3.62
C THR A 54 -6.67 -0.48 -4.10
N LEU A 55 -5.58 -0.14 -4.79
CA LEU A 55 -4.60 -1.10 -5.29
C LEU A 55 -3.86 -1.82 -4.15
N ARG A 56 -3.45 -1.09 -3.10
CA ARG A 56 -2.79 -1.68 -1.93
C ARG A 56 -3.71 -2.64 -1.17
N ARG A 57 -5.02 -2.35 -1.11
CA ARG A 57 -6.03 -3.30 -0.60
C ARG A 57 -6.11 -4.57 -1.45
N SER A 58 -6.14 -4.45 -2.78
CA SER A 58 -6.11 -5.61 -3.67
C SER A 58 -4.86 -6.47 -3.47
N VAL A 59 -3.68 -5.84 -3.34
CA VAL A 59 -2.43 -6.57 -3.06
C VAL A 59 -2.51 -7.32 -1.73
N LEU A 60 -3.02 -6.68 -0.67
CA LEU A 60 -3.19 -7.32 0.64
C LEU A 60 -4.19 -8.49 0.62
N GLN A 61 -5.24 -8.41 -0.19
CA GLN A 61 -6.21 -9.51 -0.37
C GLN A 61 -5.60 -10.71 -1.10
N LEU A 62 -4.63 -10.47 -1.99
CA LEU A 62 -3.97 -11.54 -2.75
C LEU A 62 -2.81 -12.20 -1.99
N ALA A 63 -2.30 -11.57 -0.94
CA ALA A 63 -1.23 -12.15 -0.13
C ALA A 63 -1.79 -13.30 0.75
N PRO A 64 -1.12 -14.47 0.84
CA PRO A 64 -1.60 -15.58 1.66
C PRO A 64 -1.68 -15.22 3.14
N GLU A 65 -2.82 -15.48 3.80
CA GLU A 65 -2.97 -15.28 5.24
C GLU A 65 -1.92 -16.05 6.04
N GLY A 66 -1.42 -15.46 7.12
CA GLY A 66 -0.38 -16.06 7.96
C GLY A 66 1.05 -16.03 7.40
N HIS A 67 1.26 -15.47 6.19
CA HIS A 67 2.60 -15.40 5.60
C HIS A 67 3.35 -14.09 5.97
N PRO A 68 4.65 -14.14 6.36
CA PRO A 68 5.45 -12.95 6.67
C PRO A 68 5.54 -11.92 5.54
N GLU A 69 5.37 -12.33 4.28
CA GLU A 69 5.32 -11.41 3.12
C GLU A 69 4.15 -10.41 3.18
N ARG A 70 3.14 -10.65 4.04
CA ARG A 70 2.04 -9.69 4.29
C ARG A 70 2.50 -8.41 4.97
N VAL A 71 3.66 -8.39 5.63
CA VAL A 71 4.15 -7.21 6.36
C VAL A 71 4.25 -5.99 5.45
N VAL A 72 4.78 -6.15 4.24
CA VAL A 72 4.96 -5.02 3.30
C VAL A 72 3.62 -4.46 2.80
N PRO A 73 2.68 -5.27 2.28
CA PRO A 73 1.34 -4.79 1.93
C PRO A 73 0.59 -4.12 3.09
N LEU A 74 0.70 -4.66 4.32
CA LEU A 74 0.07 -4.09 5.52
C LEU A 74 0.62 -2.69 5.83
N VAL A 75 1.94 -2.54 5.85
CA VAL A 75 2.61 -1.26 6.12
C VAL A 75 2.29 -0.24 5.03
N ASN A 76 2.38 -0.63 3.76
CA ASN A 76 2.10 0.26 2.63
C ASN A 76 0.65 0.77 2.66
N LEU A 77 -0.33 -0.09 2.93
CA LEU A 77 -1.72 0.35 3.05
C LEU A 77 -1.90 1.32 4.23
N ALA A 78 -1.30 1.02 5.38
CA ALA A 78 -1.33 1.90 6.55
C ALA A 78 -0.72 3.27 6.25
N ASP A 79 0.39 3.34 5.51
CA ASP A 79 1.02 4.61 5.14
C ASP A 79 0.14 5.44 4.19
N SER A 80 -0.54 4.82 3.22
CA SER A 80 -1.47 5.53 2.34
C SER A 80 -2.70 6.07 3.10
N LEU A 81 -3.25 5.27 4.01
CA LEU A 81 -4.36 5.71 4.87
C LEU A 81 -3.93 6.84 5.80
N HIS A 82 -2.69 6.81 6.30
CA HIS A 82 -2.14 7.88 7.13
C HIS A 82 -2.00 9.19 6.36
N GLU A 83 -1.55 9.14 5.10
CA GLU A 83 -1.52 10.31 4.23
C GLU A 83 -2.91 10.86 3.92
N ARG A 84 -3.94 10.00 3.77
CA ARG A 84 -5.33 10.46 3.63
C ARG A 84 -5.85 11.07 4.92
N PHE A 85 -5.59 10.43 6.06
CA PHE A 85 -5.95 10.94 7.39
C PHE A 85 -5.38 12.34 7.65
N LYS A 86 -4.10 12.58 7.33
CA LYS A 86 -3.49 13.91 7.48
C LYS A 86 -4.23 15.00 6.69
N ARG A 87 -4.86 14.65 5.58
CA ARG A 87 -5.53 15.59 4.67
C ARG A 87 -7.00 15.76 4.98
N GLU A 88 -7.70 14.69 5.36
CA GLU A 88 -9.16 14.66 5.52
C GLU A 88 -9.63 14.49 6.97
N GLY A 89 -8.74 14.08 7.89
CA GLY A 89 -9.07 13.89 9.31
C GLY A 89 -10.00 12.72 9.62
N GLY A 90 -10.16 11.77 8.69
CA GLY A 90 -11.12 10.67 8.83
C GLY A 90 -10.78 9.68 9.94
N LEU A 91 -11.59 9.61 11.00
CA LEU A 91 -11.39 8.68 12.12
C LEU A 91 -11.38 7.20 11.71
N LYS A 92 -12.09 6.83 10.63
CA LYS A 92 -12.09 5.47 10.10
C LYS A 92 -10.69 5.04 9.63
N ASP A 93 -9.94 5.97 9.03
CA ASP A 93 -8.58 5.70 8.57
C ASP A 93 -7.65 5.43 9.74
N LEU A 94 -7.78 6.23 10.80
CA LEU A 94 -6.97 6.04 12.01
C LEU A 94 -7.17 4.65 12.63
N GLN A 95 -8.43 4.21 12.74
CA GLN A 95 -8.76 2.88 13.26
C GLN A 95 -8.18 1.75 12.38
N GLU A 96 -8.27 1.93 11.05
CA GLU A 96 -7.72 0.96 10.10
C GLU A 96 -6.18 0.92 10.14
N ILE A 97 -5.51 2.08 10.22
CA ILE A 97 -4.04 2.18 10.36
C ILE A 97 -3.57 1.40 11.58
N VAL A 98 -4.18 1.61 12.75
CA VAL A 98 -3.82 0.90 14.00
C VAL A 98 -3.99 -0.60 13.82
N THR A 99 -5.07 -1.04 13.18
CA THR A 99 -5.34 -2.46 12.92
C THR A 99 -4.29 -3.07 12.00
N LEU A 100 -3.96 -2.42 10.90
CA LEU A 100 -2.98 -2.88 9.92
C LEU A 100 -1.58 -2.99 10.52
N ARG A 101 -1.13 -1.97 11.26
CA ARG A 101 0.20 -1.98 11.86
C ARG A 101 0.32 -2.98 13.02
N ARG A 102 -0.76 -3.20 13.78
CA ARG A 102 -0.81 -4.31 14.77
C ARG A 102 -0.66 -5.67 14.07
N SER A 103 -1.35 -5.88 12.95
CA SER A 103 -1.19 -7.11 12.18
C SER A 103 0.24 -7.29 11.67
N ALA A 104 0.91 -6.21 11.19
CA ALA A 104 2.31 -6.29 10.77
C ALA A 104 3.26 -6.67 11.92
N LEU A 105 2.99 -6.19 13.14
CA LEU A 105 3.79 -6.55 14.33
C LEU A 105 3.67 -8.03 14.72
N GLN A 106 2.54 -8.69 14.42
CA GLN A 106 2.38 -10.13 14.69
C GLN A 106 3.36 -10.99 13.91
N PHE A 107 3.82 -10.53 12.73
CA PHE A 107 4.81 -11.23 11.90
C PHE A 107 6.26 -10.87 12.25
N THR A 108 6.49 -9.94 13.18
CA THR A 108 7.84 -9.50 13.59
C THR A 108 8.00 -9.58 15.11
N PRO A 109 7.99 -10.80 15.69
CA PRO A 109 8.08 -11.02 17.13
C PRO A 109 9.42 -10.51 17.71
N PRO A 110 9.53 -10.34 19.04
CA PRO A 110 10.79 -10.02 19.72
C PRO A 110 11.95 -10.91 19.21
N GLY A 111 13.08 -10.29 18.87
CA GLY A 111 14.24 -10.98 18.28
C GLY A 111 14.23 -11.10 16.75
N HIS A 112 13.12 -10.79 16.06
CA HIS A 112 13.09 -10.79 14.60
C HIS A 112 13.90 -9.61 14.02
N PRO A 113 14.77 -9.84 13.00
CA PRO A 113 15.61 -8.78 12.41
C PRO A 113 14.81 -7.56 11.91
N GLY A 114 13.61 -7.79 11.36
CA GLY A 114 12.71 -6.74 10.88
C GLY A 114 11.88 -6.04 11.96
N ARG A 115 11.99 -6.41 13.24
CA ARG A 115 11.12 -5.87 14.31
C ARG A 115 11.31 -4.38 14.54
N PHE A 116 12.54 -3.88 14.46
CA PHE A 116 12.83 -2.46 14.65
C PHE A 116 12.04 -1.61 13.65
N LEU A 117 12.06 -1.98 12.37
CA LEU A 117 11.33 -1.27 11.33
C LEU A 117 9.81 -1.30 11.57
N SER A 118 9.25 -2.45 11.95
CA SER A 118 7.82 -2.56 12.28
C SER A 118 7.41 -1.66 13.44
N LEU A 119 8.27 -1.53 14.48
CA LEU A 119 8.01 -0.68 15.64
C LEU A 119 8.09 0.82 15.31
N VAL A 120 9.07 1.23 14.51
CA VAL A 120 9.17 2.62 14.03
C VAL A 120 7.92 2.99 13.23
N ASN A 121 7.51 2.11 12.31
CA ASN A 121 6.30 2.29 11.52
C ASN A 121 5.04 2.37 12.40
N PHE A 122 4.93 1.53 13.44
CA PHE A 122 3.84 1.60 14.42
C PHE A 122 3.81 2.92 15.20
N SER A 123 4.99 3.39 15.64
CA SER A 123 5.10 4.61 16.44
C SER A 123 4.64 5.86 15.68
N ASN A 124 4.86 5.92 14.36
CA ASN A 124 4.42 7.03 13.51
C ASN A 124 2.89 7.11 13.30
N SER A 125 2.11 6.20 13.91
CA SER A 125 0.64 6.16 13.80
C SER A 125 -0.11 6.43 15.10
N LEU A 126 0.61 6.61 16.20
CA LEU A 126 0.09 7.08 17.49
C LEU A 126 0.23 8.60 17.58
#